data_AF-A0A6J8EL70-F1
#
_entry.id   AF-A0A6J8EL70-F1
#
_cell.length_a   1.000
_cell.length_b   1.000
_cell.length_c   1.000
_cell.angle_alpha   90.00
_cell.angle_beta   90.00
_cell.angle_gamma   90.00
#
_symmetry.space_group_name_H-M   'P 1'
#
loop_
_entity.id
_entity.type
_entity.pdbx_description
1 polymer ?
#
loop_
_entity_poly.entity_id
_entity_poly.type
_entity_poly.pdbx_seq_one_letter_code
_entity_poly.pdbx_strand_id
1 'polypeptide(L)'
;MVCEVNKPKRVNYALEYIINRETFDNEIFTDKTTVKIQSSTCYSFRKEGEETKAKGKPKHPYQEKYPNGHRLVQDNYPKHVGRSTKQPVQNNNVNHLVTPPESPDLNPIENIWAALKFHIRQRVNPSNLQKLLDGIQEYWNNLSAETCCSYINYLYKVLPKVLDVDGNATVF
;
A
#
# COMPACT_ATOMS: atom_id res chain seq x y z
N MET A 1 11.86 -3.79 11.18
CA MET A 1 12.94 -4.79 11.00
C MET A 1 12.41 -5.85 10.07
N VAL A 2 13.11 -6.16 8.98
CA VAL A 2 12.74 -7.22 8.04
C VAL A 2 13.28 -8.54 8.59
N CYS A 3 12.47 -9.58 8.65
CA CYS A 3 12.95 -10.88 9.13
C CYS A 3 13.92 -11.53 8.12
N GLU A 4 14.87 -12.33 8.61
CA GLU A 4 15.92 -12.95 7.79
C GLU A 4 15.37 -13.74 6.60
N VAL A 5 14.23 -14.42 6.77
CA VAL A 5 13.59 -15.22 5.70
C VAL A 5 12.99 -14.38 4.56
N ASN A 6 12.77 -13.08 4.79
CA ASN A 6 12.19 -12.18 3.79
C ASN A 6 13.24 -11.31 3.10
N LYS A 7 14.44 -11.13 3.66
CA LYS A 7 15.50 -10.32 3.04
C LYS A 7 15.89 -10.84 1.64
N PRO A 8 16.11 -12.16 1.40
CA PRO A 8 16.43 -12.65 0.06
C PRO A 8 15.31 -12.40 -0.96
N LYS A 9 14.04 -12.40 -0.51
CA LYS A 9 12.89 -12.11 -1.39
C LYS A 9 12.90 -10.66 -1.86
N ARG A 10 13.30 -9.73 -0.98
CA ARG A 10 13.48 -8.31 -1.33
C ARG A 10 14.62 -8.11 -2.31
N VAL A 11 15.76 -8.78 -2.08
CA VAL A 11 16.91 -8.75 -2.99
C VAL A 11 16.53 -9.28 -4.37
N ASN A 12 15.89 -10.45 -4.44
CA ASN A 12 15.46 -11.03 -5.72
C ASN A 12 14.49 -10.13 -6.47
N TYR A 13 13.50 -9.56 -5.76
CA TYR A 13 12.56 -8.59 -6.36
C TYR A 13 13.30 -7.40 -6.98
N ALA A 14 14.25 -6.80 -6.24
CA ALA A 14 15.03 -5.68 -6.75
C ALA A 14 15.93 -6.06 -7.93
N LEU A 15 16.58 -7.23 -7.88
CA LEU A 15 17.41 -7.74 -8.97
C LEU A 15 16.59 -8.00 -10.23
N GLU A 16 15.42 -8.63 -10.13
CA GLU A 16 14.54 -8.89 -11.27
C GLU A 16 14.16 -7.58 -11.98
N TYR A 17 13.78 -6.55 -11.24
CA TYR A 17 13.48 -5.24 -11.83
C TYR A 17 14.67 -4.64 -12.56
N ILE A 18 15.86 -4.67 -11.94
CA ILE A 18 17.06 -4.05 -12.48
C ILE A 18 17.57 -4.82 -13.71
N ILE A 19 17.64 -6.15 -13.64
CA ILE A 19 18.15 -7.01 -14.71
C ILE A 19 17.23 -6.96 -15.93
N ASN A 20 15.92 -7.08 -15.72
CA ASN A 20 14.94 -7.10 -16.80
C ASN A 20 14.60 -5.70 -17.31
N ARG A 21 15.15 -4.64 -16.70
CA ARG A 21 14.84 -3.23 -17.00
C ARG A 21 13.34 -2.95 -16.96
N GLU A 22 12.68 -3.54 -15.96
CA GLU A 22 11.25 -3.35 -15.72
C GLU A 22 10.95 -1.89 -15.36
N THR A 23 9.74 -1.46 -15.69
CA THR A 23 9.24 -0.12 -15.37
C THR A 23 8.02 -0.22 -14.48
N PHE A 24 7.73 0.87 -13.77
CA PHE A 24 6.55 0.96 -12.90
C PHE A 24 5.34 1.61 -13.61
N ASP A 25 5.46 1.94 -14.89
CA ASP A 25 4.47 2.73 -15.65
C ASP A 25 3.12 2.02 -15.78
N ASN A 26 3.12 0.68 -15.73
CA ASN A 26 1.92 -0.15 -15.84
C ASN A 26 1.54 -0.78 -14.48
N GLU A 27 2.00 -0.23 -13.37
CA GLU A 27 1.70 -0.75 -12.03
C GLU A 27 0.67 0.09 -11.28
N ILE A 28 -0.30 -0.62 -10.69
CA ILE A 28 -1.37 -0.02 -9.91
C ILE A 28 -1.13 -0.39 -8.45
N PHE A 29 -0.58 0.57 -7.71
CA PHE A 29 -0.28 0.42 -6.29
C PHE A 29 -1.53 0.62 -5.44
N THR A 30 -1.78 -0.33 -4.53
CA THR A 30 -2.93 -0.24 -3.62
C THR A 30 -2.52 -0.69 -2.22
N ASP A 31 -3.11 -0.06 -1.21
CA ASP A 31 -2.92 -0.40 0.20
C ASP A 31 -4.02 0.27 1.06
N LYS A 32 -4.04 0.00 2.37
CA LYS A 32 -4.97 0.58 3.34
C LYS A 32 -4.22 1.26 4.46
N THR A 33 -4.60 2.50 4.74
CA THR A 33 -4.11 3.25 5.89
C THR A 33 -5.21 3.59 6.88
N THR A 34 -4.83 3.85 8.13
CA THR A 34 -5.73 4.40 9.16
C THR A 34 -5.36 5.85 9.43
N VAL A 35 -6.36 6.74 9.39
CA VAL A 35 -6.23 8.15 9.76
C VAL A 35 -7.06 8.41 11.02
N LYS A 36 -6.54 9.19 11.96
CA LYS A 36 -7.19 9.46 13.26
C LYS A 36 -7.35 10.95 13.46
N ILE A 37 -8.46 11.34 14.10
CA ILE A 37 -8.80 12.74 14.45
C ILE A 37 -7.88 13.27 15.56
N GLN A 38 -7.49 12.44 16.54
CA GLN A 38 -6.60 12.81 17.63
C GLN A 38 -5.37 11.90 17.71
N SER A 39 -4.23 12.48 18.11
CA SER A 39 -2.95 11.79 18.30
C SER A 39 -2.65 11.64 19.79
N SER A 40 -2.92 10.46 20.35
CA SER A 40 -2.00 9.66 21.19
C SER A 40 -2.81 8.57 21.90
N THR A 41 -2.51 7.31 21.58
CA THR A 41 -3.04 6.11 22.25
C THR A 41 -4.44 5.64 21.82
N CYS A 42 -4.52 4.36 21.46
CA CYS A 42 -5.76 3.66 21.08
C CYS A 42 -5.97 2.55 22.08
N TYR A 43 -7.04 2.62 22.87
CA TYR A 43 -7.49 1.51 23.69
C TYR A 43 -8.61 0.80 22.95
N SER A 44 -8.37 -0.45 22.58
CA SER A 44 -9.40 -1.32 22.01
C SER A 44 -9.87 -2.25 23.11
N PHE A 45 -11.12 -2.10 23.52
CA PHE A 45 -11.74 -2.98 24.50
C PHE A 45 -12.63 -4.00 23.79
N ARG A 46 -12.66 -5.24 24.28
CA ARG A 46 -13.67 -6.25 23.94
C ARG A 46 -14.31 -6.71 25.23
N LYS A 47 -15.62 -6.95 25.22
CA LYS A 47 -16.28 -7.61 26.34
C LYS A 47 -15.81 -9.06 26.42
N GLU A 48 -15.51 -9.52 27.62
CA GLU A 48 -15.20 -10.92 27.88
C GLU A 48 -16.39 -11.79 27.41
N GLY A 49 -16.13 -12.75 26.52
CA GLY A 49 -17.15 -13.62 25.94
C GLY A 49 -17.81 -13.14 24.63
N GLU A 50 -17.43 -11.99 24.06
CA GLU A 50 -18.01 -11.52 22.80
C GLU A 50 -17.44 -12.29 21.59
N GLU A 51 -18.32 -12.96 20.83
CA GLU A 51 -17.93 -13.69 19.61
C GLU A 51 -17.33 -12.76 18.55
N THR A 52 -16.36 -13.28 17.79
CA THR A 52 -15.79 -12.53 16.67
C THR A 52 -16.82 -12.33 15.58
N LYS A 53 -17.20 -11.08 15.32
CA LYS A 53 -18.07 -10.73 14.18
C LYS A 53 -17.47 -11.25 12.87
N ALA A 54 -18.30 -11.91 12.06
CA ALA A 54 -17.92 -12.35 10.74
C ALA A 54 -17.42 -11.17 9.89
N LYS A 55 -16.32 -11.39 9.16
CA LYS A 55 -15.64 -10.34 8.40
C LYS A 55 -16.52 -9.92 7.22
N GLY A 56 -16.71 -8.61 7.05
CA GLY A 56 -17.37 -8.06 5.87
C GLY A 56 -16.64 -8.42 4.58
N LYS A 57 -17.38 -8.53 3.47
CA LYS A 57 -16.80 -8.73 2.14
C LYS A 57 -15.84 -7.58 1.80
N PRO A 58 -14.77 -7.82 1.02
CA PRO A 58 -13.96 -6.75 0.44
C PRO A 58 -14.90 -5.74 -0.24
N LYS A 59 -14.86 -4.47 0.20
CA LYS A 59 -15.75 -3.40 -0.29
C LYS A 59 -15.22 -2.66 -1.53
N HIS A 60 -14.02 -2.99 -2.00
CA HIS A 60 -13.53 -2.36 -3.22
C HIS A 60 -14.22 -2.99 -4.42
N PRO A 61 -14.87 -2.20 -5.29
CA PRO A 61 -15.34 -2.71 -6.55
C PRO A 61 -14.13 -3.23 -7.33
N TYR A 62 -14.15 -4.51 -7.73
CA TYR A 62 -13.31 -4.97 -8.81
C TYR A 62 -13.80 -4.24 -10.06
N GLN A 63 -13.11 -3.17 -10.45
CA GLN A 63 -13.41 -2.52 -11.72
C GLN A 63 -13.04 -3.48 -12.86
N GLU A 64 -13.95 -3.57 -13.83
CA GLU A 64 -14.06 -4.69 -14.77
C GLU A 64 -13.06 -4.63 -15.94
N LYS A 65 -12.06 -3.74 -15.90
CA LYS A 65 -10.96 -3.69 -16.88
C LYS A 65 -9.83 -2.84 -16.31
N TYR A 66 -8.84 -3.50 -15.68
CA TYR A 66 -7.52 -2.90 -15.66
C TYR A 66 -7.07 -2.76 -17.12
N PRO A 67 -6.40 -1.66 -17.52
CA PRO A 67 -5.93 -1.55 -18.88
C PRO A 67 -5.02 -2.74 -19.19
N ASN A 68 -5.16 -3.33 -20.37
CA ASN A 68 -4.42 -4.55 -20.73
C ASN A 68 -2.92 -4.38 -20.45
N GLY A 69 -2.32 -5.39 -19.80
CA GLY A 69 -0.90 -5.38 -19.44
C GLY A 69 -0.57 -4.75 -18.08
N HIS A 70 -1.50 -4.08 -17.40
CA HIS A 70 -1.25 -3.50 -16.09
C HIS A 70 -1.18 -4.55 -14.99
N ARG A 71 -0.30 -4.34 -14.01
CA ARG A 71 -0.10 -5.19 -12.83
C ARG A 71 -0.72 -4.54 -11.60
N LEU A 72 -1.59 -5.25 -10.90
CA LEU A 72 -2.09 -4.84 -9.59
C LEU A 72 -1.06 -5.20 -8.52
N VAL A 73 -0.62 -4.20 -7.76
CA VAL A 73 0.32 -4.36 -6.65
C VAL A 73 -0.44 -4.28 -5.33
N GLN A 74 -0.48 -5.39 -4.61
CA GLN A 74 -1.08 -5.52 -3.28
C GLN A 74 -0.11 -6.18 -2.30
N ASP A 75 -0.32 -5.91 -1.01
CA ASP A 75 0.41 -6.59 0.05
C ASP A 75 -0.01 -8.07 0.17
N ASN A 76 0.86 -8.88 0.76
CA ASN A 76 0.60 -10.31 0.98
C ASN A 76 -0.25 -10.58 2.23
N TYR A 77 -1.02 -9.60 2.71
CA TYR A 77 -1.80 -9.80 3.93
C TYR A 77 -2.82 -10.94 3.73
N PRO A 78 -3.07 -11.83 4.71
CA PRO A 78 -3.83 -13.07 4.50
C PRO A 78 -5.21 -12.91 3.86
N LYS A 79 -5.84 -11.73 4.00
CA LYS A 79 -7.12 -11.42 3.34
C LYS A 79 -6.98 -11.20 1.83
N HIS A 80 -5.82 -10.78 1.34
CA HIS A 80 -5.54 -10.57 -0.08
C HIS A 80 -5.18 -11.89 -0.78
N VAL A 81 -4.60 -12.85 -0.05
CA VAL A 81 -4.18 -14.16 -0.58
C VAL A 81 -5.16 -15.32 -0.30
N GLY A 82 -6.27 -15.05 0.40
CA GLY A 82 -7.29 -16.04 0.74
C GLY A 82 -8.15 -16.47 -0.45
N ARG A 83 -8.82 -17.64 -0.33
CA ARG A 83 -9.66 -18.22 -1.40
C ARG A 83 -10.71 -17.26 -1.95
N SER A 84 -11.35 -16.50 -1.07
CA SER A 84 -12.37 -15.51 -1.40
C SER A 84 -11.87 -14.35 -2.27
N THR A 85 -10.56 -14.10 -2.28
CA THR A 85 -9.92 -13.03 -3.06
C THR A 85 -9.26 -13.60 -4.31
N LYS A 86 -8.65 -14.79 -4.21
CA LYS A 86 -8.07 -15.50 -5.36
C LYS A 86 -9.08 -15.79 -6.47
N GLN A 87 -10.29 -16.23 -6.13
CA GLN A 87 -11.32 -16.55 -7.13
C GLN A 87 -11.71 -15.31 -7.97
N PRO A 88 -12.07 -14.15 -7.39
CA PRO A 88 -12.30 -12.93 -8.17
C PRO A 88 -11.10 -12.47 -9.00
N VAL A 89 -9.88 -12.51 -8.45
CA VAL A 89 -8.65 -12.14 -9.18
C VAL A 89 -8.50 -12.99 -10.45
N GLN A 90 -8.69 -14.31 -10.32
CA GLN A 90 -8.61 -15.26 -11.43
C GLN A 90 -9.76 -15.07 -12.43
N ASN A 91 -11.01 -15.00 -11.97
CA ASN A 91 -12.18 -14.87 -12.83
C ASN A 91 -12.17 -13.57 -13.65
N ASN A 92 -11.55 -12.51 -13.11
CA ASN A 92 -11.46 -11.21 -13.77
C ASN A 92 -10.13 -11.02 -14.52
N ASN A 93 -9.31 -12.06 -14.67
CA ASN A 93 -8.00 -12.01 -15.35
C ASN A 93 -7.09 -10.87 -14.82
N VAL A 94 -7.12 -10.63 -13.52
CA VAL A 94 -6.30 -9.59 -12.89
C VAL A 94 -4.86 -10.07 -12.81
N ASN A 95 -3.97 -9.35 -13.49
CA ASN A 95 -2.53 -9.58 -13.40
C ASN A 95 -2.02 -9.05 -12.05
N HIS A 96 -1.87 -9.92 -11.07
CA HIS A 96 -1.44 -9.56 -9.72
C HIS A 96 0.08 -9.72 -9.57
N LEU A 97 0.78 -8.64 -9.22
CA LEU A 97 2.20 -8.68 -8.88
C LEU A 97 2.38 -9.01 -7.40
N VAL A 98 3.11 -10.09 -7.14
CA VAL A 98 3.46 -10.49 -5.77
C VAL A 98 4.63 -9.64 -5.29
N THR A 99 4.39 -8.85 -4.24
CA THR A 99 5.44 -8.05 -3.59
C THR A 99 6.19 -8.88 -2.54
N PRO A 100 7.46 -8.56 -2.22
CA PRO A 100 8.14 -9.17 -1.10
C PRO A 100 7.44 -8.78 0.22
N PRO A 101 7.26 -9.70 1.20
CA PRO A 101 6.68 -9.37 2.49
C PRO A 101 7.52 -8.31 3.24
N GLU A 102 6.91 -7.61 4.19
CA GLU A 102 7.59 -6.60 5.05
C GLU A 102 8.30 -5.49 4.26
N SER A 103 7.70 -5.07 3.14
CA SER A 103 8.33 -4.15 2.19
C SER A 103 7.54 -2.87 1.91
N PRO A 104 7.18 -2.08 2.95
CA PRO A 104 6.45 -0.83 2.76
C PRO A 104 7.24 0.19 1.94
N ASP A 105 8.57 0.17 2.02
CA ASP A 105 9.47 1.04 1.25
C ASP A 105 9.48 0.75 -0.26
N LEU A 106 8.99 -0.43 -0.67
CA LEU A 106 8.78 -0.80 -2.07
C LEU A 106 7.34 -0.50 -2.56
N ASN A 107 6.53 0.20 -1.77
CA ASN A 107 5.17 0.61 -2.14
C ASN A 107 5.04 2.15 -2.05
N PRO A 108 4.97 2.87 -3.19
CA PRO A 108 4.98 4.33 -3.21
C PRO A 108 3.72 4.94 -2.59
N ILE A 109 2.63 4.17 -2.43
CA ILE A 109 1.43 4.65 -1.75
C ILE A 109 1.67 4.99 -0.27
N GLU A 110 2.70 4.41 0.36
CA GLU A 110 3.07 4.75 1.74
C GLU A 110 3.54 6.21 1.85
N ASN A 111 4.19 6.73 0.81
CA ASN A 111 4.56 8.15 0.74
C ASN A 111 3.32 9.04 0.61
N ILE A 112 2.33 8.62 -0.17
CA ILE A 112 1.04 9.30 -0.28
C ILE A 112 0.32 9.29 1.08
N TRP A 113 0.36 8.18 1.82
CA TRP A 113 -0.20 8.10 3.18
C TRP A 113 0.51 9.01 4.17
N ALA A 114 1.84 9.10 4.10
CA ALA A 114 2.61 10.02 4.94
C ALA A 114 2.21 11.48 4.64
N ALA A 115 2.16 11.87 3.37
CA ALA A 115 1.76 13.21 2.93
C ALA A 115 0.30 13.54 3.28
N LEU A 116 -0.63 12.61 3.09
CA LEU A 116 -2.04 12.77 3.51
C LEU A 116 -2.12 12.99 5.02
N LYS A 117 -1.49 12.14 5.83
CA LYS A 117 -1.54 12.28 7.30
C LYS A 117 -0.90 13.59 7.76
N PHE A 118 0.16 14.04 7.10
CA PHE A 118 0.76 15.35 7.36
C PHE A 118 -0.21 16.48 7.04
N HIS A 119 -0.83 16.46 5.85
CA HIS A 119 -1.84 17.43 5.44
C HIS A 119 -3.01 17.50 6.43
N ILE A 120 -3.55 16.34 6.84
CA ILE A 120 -4.65 16.27 7.80
C ILE A 120 -4.26 16.86 9.15
N ARG A 121 -3.05 16.57 9.65
CA ARG A 121 -2.59 17.07 10.95
C ARG A 121 -2.27 18.56 10.94
N GLN A 122 -1.61 19.04 9.89
CA GLN A 122 -1.02 20.38 9.86
C GLN A 122 -1.90 21.43 9.18
N ARG A 123 -2.74 21.02 8.22
CA ARG A 123 -3.57 21.94 7.43
C ARG A 123 -5.03 21.87 7.86
N VAL A 124 -5.59 20.66 7.90
CA VAL A 124 -7.02 20.46 8.18
C VAL A 124 -7.31 20.58 9.69
N ASN A 125 -6.46 19.97 10.52
CA ASN A 125 -6.61 19.87 11.98
C ASN A 125 -8.07 19.57 12.41
N PRO A 126 -8.64 18.44 11.96
CA PRO A 126 -10.06 18.19 12.09
C PRO A 126 -10.46 17.99 13.55
N SER A 127 -11.56 18.62 13.98
CA SER A 127 -12.15 18.44 15.31
C SER A 127 -13.29 17.41 15.36
N ASN A 128 -13.74 16.94 14.20
CA ASN A 128 -14.82 15.96 14.06
C ASN A 128 -14.65 15.13 12.78
N LEU A 129 -15.49 14.10 12.64
CA LEU A 129 -15.41 13.16 11.52
C LEU A 129 -15.68 13.84 10.17
N GLN A 130 -16.63 14.77 10.09
CA GLN A 130 -16.97 15.42 8.83
C GLN A 130 -15.77 16.21 8.29
N LYS A 131 -15.14 17.04 9.12
CA LYS A 131 -13.93 17.78 8.74
C LYS A 131 -12.78 16.87 8.34
N LEU A 132 -12.66 15.70 8.97
CA LEU A 132 -11.65 14.71 8.58
C LEU A 132 -11.95 14.16 7.17
N LEU A 133 -13.20 13.82 6.88
CA LEU A 133 -13.60 13.32 5.56
C LEU A 133 -13.42 14.39 4.47
N ASP A 134 -13.82 15.62 4.75
CA ASP A 134 -13.68 16.75 3.83
C ASP A 134 -12.20 17.00 3.51
N GLY A 135 -11.32 16.97 4.53
CA GLY A 135 -9.88 17.12 4.35
C GLY A 135 -9.22 15.98 3.59
N ILE A 136 -9.69 14.74 3.76
CA ILE A 136 -9.22 13.59 2.95
C ILE A 136 -9.63 13.77 1.50
N GLN A 137 -10.88 14.18 1.26
CA GLN A 137 -11.40 14.42 -0.09
C GLN A 137 -10.66 15.59 -0.77
N GLU A 138 -10.42 16.68 -0.05
CA GLU A 138 -9.63 17.82 -0.52
C GLU A 138 -8.22 17.39 -0.93
N TYR A 139 -7.51 16.65 -0.07
CA TYR A 139 -6.18 16.15 -0.39
C TYR A 139 -6.19 15.30 -1.67
N TRP A 140 -7.16 14.40 -1.82
CA TRP A 140 -7.26 13.57 -3.01
C TRP A 140 -7.59 14.35 -4.27
N ASN A 141 -8.49 15.33 -4.19
CA ASN A 141 -8.83 16.18 -5.32
C ASN A 141 -7.64 17.02 -5.80
N ASN A 142 -6.72 17.33 -4.89
CA ASN A 142 -5.51 18.11 -5.17
C ASN A 142 -4.28 17.24 -5.51
N LEU A 143 -4.39 15.91 -5.44
CA LEU A 143 -3.26 15.05 -5.77
C LEU A 143 -3.08 14.97 -7.28
N SER A 144 -1.95 15.49 -7.75
CA SER A 144 -1.65 15.56 -9.19
C SER A 144 -0.95 14.29 -9.69
N ALA A 145 -1.06 14.04 -11.01
CA ALA A 145 -0.36 12.94 -11.66
C ALA A 145 1.16 13.07 -11.51
N GLU A 146 1.71 14.28 -11.59
CA GLU A 146 3.13 14.57 -11.42
C GLU A 146 3.60 14.19 -10.01
N THR A 147 2.77 14.44 -8.99
CA THR A 147 3.06 14.04 -7.61
C THR A 147 3.10 12.52 -7.50
N CYS A 148 2.12 11.81 -8.06
CA CYS A 148 2.13 10.34 -8.11
C CYS A 148 3.36 9.80 -8.84
N CYS A 149 3.68 10.35 -10.01
CA CYS A 149 4.88 9.98 -10.77
C CYS A 149 6.16 10.20 -9.96
N SER A 150 6.26 11.28 -9.18
CA SER A 150 7.44 11.52 -8.34
C SER A 150 7.64 10.44 -7.28
N TYR A 151 6.55 9.95 -6.66
CA TYR A 151 6.60 8.85 -5.70
C TYR A 151 6.89 7.51 -6.34
N ILE A 152 6.37 7.26 -7.56
CA ILE A 152 6.71 6.05 -8.32
C ILE A 152 8.19 6.07 -8.73
N ASN A 153 8.66 7.21 -9.25
CA ASN A 153 10.06 7.38 -9.67
C ASN A 153 11.06 7.23 -8.52
N TYR A 154 10.61 7.49 -7.28
CA TYR A 154 11.41 7.25 -6.10
C TYR A 154 11.79 5.77 -5.93
N LEU A 155 10.98 4.82 -6.39
CA LEU A 155 11.30 3.40 -6.34
C LEU A 155 12.60 3.06 -7.07
N TYR A 156 12.94 3.77 -8.16
CA TYR A 156 14.22 3.59 -8.84
C TYR A 156 15.44 3.91 -7.97
N LYS A 157 15.27 4.73 -6.91
CA LYS A 157 16.30 4.96 -5.88
C LYS A 157 16.28 3.87 -4.80
N VAL A 158 15.10 3.34 -4.49
CA VAL A 158 14.92 2.29 -3.48
C VAL A 158 15.51 0.96 -3.95
N LEU A 159 15.30 0.56 -5.21
CA LEU A 159 15.73 -0.76 -5.69
C LEU A 159 17.24 -1.01 -5.49
N PRO A 160 18.17 -0.13 -5.93
CA PRO A 160 19.59 -0.32 -5.66
C PRO A 160 19.91 -0.32 -4.17
N LYS A 161 19.21 0.53 -3.40
CA LYS A 161 19.44 0.63 -1.96
C LYS A 161 19.07 -0.67 -1.24
N VAL A 162 18.04 -1.38 -1.69
CA VAL A 162 17.68 -2.71 -1.15
C VAL A 162 18.85 -3.70 -1.30
N LEU A 163 19.59 -3.62 -2.41
CA LEU A 163 20.78 -4.45 -2.64
C LEU A 163 21.92 -4.03 -1.72
N ASP A 164 22.19 -2.72 -1.61
CA ASP A 164 23.26 -2.18 -0.75
C ASP A 164 23.10 -2.58 0.73
N VAL A 165 21.85 -2.71 1.18
CA VAL A 165 21.54 -3.08 2.57
C VAL A 165 21.17 -4.56 2.72
N ASP A 166 21.46 -5.39 1.71
CA ASP A 166 21.22 -6.84 1.72
C ASP A 166 19.80 -7.23 2.14
N GLY A 167 18.81 -6.60 1.50
CA GLY A 167 17.40 -6.87 1.75
C GLY A 167 16.85 -6.31 3.06
N ASN A 168 17.64 -5.61 3.87
CA ASN A 168 17.12 -4.87 5.03
C ASN A 168 16.20 -3.70 4.59
N ALA A 169 15.52 -3.10 5.57
CA ALA A 169 14.68 -1.93 5.33
C ALA A 169 15.55 -0.77 4.81
N THR A 170 15.13 -0.13 3.72
CA THR A 170 15.80 1.07 3.24
C THR A 170 15.43 2.26 4.12
N VAL A 171 16.38 3.18 4.27
CA VAL A 171 16.19 4.43 5.00
C VAL A 171 16.65 5.55 4.08
N PHE A 172 15.80 6.56 3.94
CA PHE A 172 16.02 7.76 3.16
C PHE A 172 15.50 8.96 3.94
#